data_AF-A0A960TNG3-F1
#
_entry.id   AF-A0A960TNG3-F1
#
_cell.length_a   1.000
_cell.length_b   1.000
_cell.length_c   1.000
_cell.angle_alpha   90.00
_cell.angle_beta   90.00
_cell.angle_gamma   90.00
#
_symmetry.space_group_name_H-M   'P 1'
#
loop_
_entity.id
_entity.type
_entity.pdbx_description
1 polymer ?
#
loop_
_entity_poly.entity_id
_entity_poly.type
_entity_poly.pdbx_seq_one_letter_code
_entity_poly.pdbx_strand_id
1 'polypeptide(L)'
;MRLIGSINNPELAERFSRYLDSLEIKHRIEMSMNSDWGSDDYGTPQASVWIVEEEDVDRASHELEKFRDSPTDPLFAKARPHVHTPPVEVLGASAPKPEKAGSLTLYLIMLCALLFVWGSLTMPQVTKRPVTIEQASPAVNKELYYDWPYTTPPTPVWQGIYPKVVAYLQGNADEATIREPLFVKIREGEVWRLFTPALLHANIFHLFFNMLWLLVLGRQMEDRLGKGRYILFILLTGIFSNTCQYLMSGSNFLGISGVLAGMLAYIWVRQRKAPWEGYLL
;
A
#
# COMPACT_ATOMS: atom_id res chain seq x y z
N MET A 1 2.87 -17.55 16.47
CA MET A 1 3.44 -16.54 17.37
C MET A 1 2.57 -15.30 17.39
N ARG A 2 2.07 -14.90 18.56
CA ARG A 2 1.20 -13.74 18.76
C ARG A 2 1.77 -12.84 19.87
N LEU A 3 1.83 -11.54 19.63
CA LEU A 3 2.23 -10.55 20.62
C LEU A 3 1.11 -10.40 21.64
N ILE A 4 1.42 -10.57 22.93
CA ILE A 4 0.46 -10.39 24.02
C ILE A 4 0.63 -9.06 24.75
N GLY A 5 1.79 -8.43 24.60
CA GLY A 5 2.07 -7.12 25.16
C GLY A 5 3.56 -6.90 25.37
N SER A 6 3.87 -5.89 26.16
CA SER A 6 5.22 -5.39 26.33
C SER A 6 5.53 -5.00 27.78
N ILE A 7 6.81 -5.08 28.16
CA ILE A 7 7.33 -4.78 29.49
C ILE A 7 8.49 -3.79 29.36
N ASN A 8 8.40 -2.64 30.02
CA ASN A 8 9.35 -1.52 29.86
C ASN A 8 10.67 -1.70 30.63
N ASN A 9 10.85 -2.82 31.34
CA ASN A 9 12.05 -3.10 32.12
C ASN A 9 12.60 -4.49 31.76
N PRO A 10 13.86 -4.59 31.29
CA PRO A 10 14.51 -5.86 30.96
C PRO A 10 14.50 -6.91 32.09
N GLU A 11 14.73 -6.49 33.33
CA GLU A 11 14.77 -7.40 34.48
C GLU A 11 13.38 -7.98 34.79
N LEU A 12 12.34 -7.15 34.66
CA LEU A 12 10.95 -7.59 34.81
C LEU A 12 10.54 -8.52 33.67
N ALA A 13 11.00 -8.25 32.45
CA ALA A 13 10.74 -9.11 31.32
C ALA A 13 11.36 -10.49 31.50
N GLU A 14 12.61 -10.56 31.96
CA GLU A 14 13.27 -11.83 32.28
C GLU A 14 12.55 -12.58 33.41
N ARG A 15 12.09 -11.86 34.44
CA ARG A 15 11.29 -12.44 35.52
C ARG A 15 9.99 -13.05 35.00
N PHE A 16 9.29 -12.34 34.12
CA PHE A 16 8.07 -12.84 33.49
C PHE A 16 8.35 -14.03 32.56
N SER A 17 9.47 -14.01 31.82
CA SER A 17 9.96 -15.14 31.02
C SER A 17 10.02 -16.42 31.85
N ARG A 18 10.70 -16.36 32.99
CA ARG A 18 10.87 -17.54 33.85
C ARG A 18 9.55 -17.99 34.49
N TYR A 19 8.61 -17.06 34.69
CA TYR A 19 7.26 -17.39 35.14
C TYR A 19 6.48 -18.15 34.06
N LEU A 20 6.51 -17.69 32.81
CA LEU A 20 5.88 -18.40 31.68
C LEU A 20 6.49 -19.80 31.47
N ASP A 21 7.80 -19.95 31.65
CA ASP A 21 8.47 -21.26 31.64
C ASP A 21 7.89 -22.19 32.72
N SER A 22 7.55 -21.68 33.90
CA SER A 22 6.94 -22.47 34.99
C SER A 22 5.53 -22.95 34.68
N LEU A 23 4.84 -22.28 33.74
CA LEU A 23 3.52 -22.65 33.24
C LEU A 23 3.59 -23.55 32.01
N GLU A 24 4.79 -23.93 31.57
CA GLU A 24 5.06 -24.68 30.33
C GLU A 24 4.60 -23.94 29.05
N ILE A 25 4.47 -22.62 29.12
CA ILE A 25 4.04 -21.79 27.99
C ILE A 25 5.25 -21.45 27.12
N LYS A 26 5.23 -21.93 25.87
CA LYS A 26 6.27 -21.59 24.89
C LYS A 26 6.16 -20.12 24.49
N HIS A 27 7.21 -19.37 24.74
CA HIS A 27 7.25 -17.94 24.49
C HIS A 27 8.60 -17.48 23.93
N ARG A 28 8.63 -16.24 23.44
CA ARG A 28 9.82 -15.52 22.98
C ARG A 28 9.74 -14.09 23.52
N ILE A 29 10.83 -13.61 24.13
CA ILE A 29 10.96 -12.21 24.55
C ILE A 29 11.94 -11.52 23.62
N GLU A 30 11.51 -10.39 23.05
CA GLU A 30 12.32 -9.59 22.13
C GLU A 30 12.53 -8.19 22.71
N MET A 31 13.79 -7.78 22.85
CA MET A 31 14.12 -6.41 23.25
C MET A 31 14.10 -5.49 22.04
N SER A 32 13.23 -4.49 22.05
CA SER A 32 13.14 -3.47 21.02
C SER A 32 13.16 -2.08 21.64
N MET A 33 13.55 -1.05 20.88
CA MET A 33 13.20 0.31 21.28
C MET A 33 11.74 0.56 20.92
N ASN A 34 11.01 1.25 21.80
CA ASN A 34 9.65 1.68 21.51
C ASN A 34 9.66 2.56 20.25
N SER A 35 9.00 2.07 19.19
CA SER A 35 8.88 2.75 17.90
C SER A 35 7.52 3.41 17.70
N ASP A 36 6.67 3.46 18.73
CA ASP A 36 5.35 4.07 18.69
C ASP A 36 5.47 5.60 18.67
N TRP A 37 5.35 6.16 17.47
CA TRP A 37 5.65 7.56 17.23
C TRP A 37 4.55 8.45 17.84
N GLY A 38 4.93 9.27 18.82
CA GLY A 38 4.01 10.15 19.55
C GLY A 38 3.70 9.69 20.98
N SER A 39 4.23 8.54 21.41
CA SER A 39 4.16 8.12 22.82
C SER A 39 5.19 8.87 23.68
N ASP A 40 4.87 9.10 24.95
CA ASP A 40 5.76 9.77 25.91
C ASP A 40 7.07 9.01 26.17
N ASP A 41 7.10 7.71 25.81
CA ASP A 41 8.18 6.76 26.01
C ASP A 41 8.82 6.30 24.68
N TYR A 42 8.64 7.07 23.59
CA TYR A 42 9.30 6.81 22.31
C TYR A 42 10.82 6.69 22.46
N GLY A 43 11.40 5.64 21.88
CA GLY A 43 12.84 5.37 21.93
C GLY A 43 13.33 4.71 23.23
N THR A 44 12.44 4.43 24.19
CA THR A 44 12.82 3.70 25.41
C THR A 44 12.93 2.18 25.15
N PRO A 45 13.77 1.44 25.89
CA PRO A 45 13.85 -0.01 25.77
C PRO A 45 12.55 -0.68 26.25
N GLN A 46 12.02 -1.60 25.45
CA GLN A 46 10.81 -2.34 25.75
C GLN A 46 10.96 -3.80 25.31
N ALA A 47 10.56 -4.71 26.20
CA ALA A 47 10.57 -6.14 25.95
C ALA A 47 9.19 -6.58 25.44
N SER A 48 9.10 -6.98 24.18
CA SER A 48 7.90 -7.53 23.57
C SER A 48 7.78 -9.02 23.89
N VAL A 49 6.60 -9.46 24.38
CA VAL A 49 6.35 -10.84 24.78
C VAL A 49 5.48 -11.53 23.73
N TRP A 50 6.04 -12.54 23.08
CA TRP A 50 5.40 -13.32 22.03
C TRP A 50 5.10 -14.73 22.51
N ILE A 51 3.87 -15.20 22.31
CA ILE A 51 3.45 -16.57 22.63
C ILE A 51 3.44 -17.41 21.35
N VAL A 52 4.03 -18.60 21.41
CA VAL A 52 4.23 -19.44 20.22
C VAL A 52 2.93 -20.09 19.78
N GLU A 53 2.26 -20.76 20.71
CA GLU A 53 1.03 -21.54 20.50
C GLU A 53 -0.21 -20.65 20.68
N GLU A 54 -1.20 -20.77 19.81
CA GLU A 54 -2.39 -19.90 19.85
C GLU A 54 -3.31 -20.21 21.05
N GLU A 55 -3.32 -21.46 21.51
CA GLU A 55 -4.12 -21.94 22.64
C GLU A 55 -3.71 -21.30 23.98
N ASP A 56 -2.45 -20.88 24.10
CA ASP A 56 -1.90 -20.29 25.32
C ASP A 56 -2.02 -18.76 25.39
N VAL A 57 -2.46 -18.11 24.30
CA VAL A 57 -2.48 -16.64 24.18
C VAL A 57 -3.37 -15.99 25.23
N ASP A 58 -4.60 -16.48 25.41
CA ASP A 58 -5.56 -15.86 26.33
C ASP A 58 -5.11 -16.04 27.78
N ARG A 59 -4.60 -17.22 28.10
CA ARG A 59 -4.02 -17.53 29.41
C ARG A 59 -2.82 -16.65 29.71
N ALA A 60 -1.88 -16.55 28.78
CA ALA A 60 -0.66 -15.76 28.96
C ALA A 60 -0.94 -14.25 29.02
N SER A 61 -1.94 -13.76 28.29
CA SER A 61 -2.37 -12.36 28.34
C SER A 61 -2.94 -12.00 29.71
N HIS A 62 -3.80 -12.86 30.26
CA HIS A 62 -4.37 -12.66 31.60
C HIS A 62 -3.30 -12.67 32.69
N GLU A 63 -2.28 -13.53 32.55
CA GLU A 63 -1.14 -13.57 33.47
C GLU A 63 -0.22 -12.34 33.33
N LEU A 64 -0.09 -11.79 32.11
CA LEU A 64 0.66 -10.56 31.88
C LEU A 64 -0.03 -9.34 32.53
N GLU A 65 -1.37 -9.29 32.51
CA GLU A 65 -2.14 -8.26 33.22
C GLU A 65 -1.87 -8.32 34.73
N LYS A 66 -1.97 -9.50 35.35
CA LYS A 66 -1.64 -9.69 36.78
C LYS A 66 -0.20 -9.28 37.10
N PHE A 67 0.73 -9.61 36.21
CA PHE A 67 2.13 -9.24 36.37
C PHE A 67 2.34 -7.73 36.31
N ARG A 68 1.60 -7.02 35.46
CA ARG A 68 1.64 -5.55 35.37
C ARG A 68 1.10 -4.89 36.64
N ASP A 69 0.04 -5.45 37.23
CA ASP A 69 -0.56 -4.93 38.46
C ASP A 69 0.33 -5.15 39.69
N SER A 70 1.08 -6.25 39.75
CA SER A 70 1.92 -6.60 40.91
C SER A 70 3.21 -7.34 40.51
N PRO A 71 4.18 -6.66 39.88
CA PRO A 71 5.38 -7.29 39.30
C PRO A 71 6.33 -7.86 40.35
N THR A 72 6.22 -7.41 41.61
CA THR A 72 7.05 -7.86 42.72
C THR A 72 6.49 -9.06 43.48
N ASP A 73 5.29 -9.55 43.12
CA ASP A 73 4.61 -10.64 43.82
C ASP A 73 5.54 -11.89 43.97
N PRO A 74 5.58 -12.52 45.15
CA PRO A 74 6.30 -13.78 45.38
C PRO A 74 5.97 -14.89 44.37
N LEU A 75 4.77 -14.90 43.79
CA LEU A 75 4.34 -15.81 42.74
C LEU A 75 5.26 -15.74 41.51
N PHE A 76 5.68 -14.54 41.12
CA PHE A 76 6.63 -14.31 40.02
C PHE A 76 8.10 -14.42 40.46
N ALA A 77 8.38 -14.64 41.76
CA ALA A 77 9.74 -14.84 42.28
C ALA A 77 10.18 -16.32 42.28
N LYS A 78 9.22 -17.26 42.28
CA LYS A 78 9.45 -18.71 42.40
C LYS A 78 9.92 -19.38 41.11
N ALA A 79 10.64 -18.65 40.26
CA ALA A 79 10.92 -19.10 38.91
C ALA A 79 12.07 -20.12 38.86
N ARG A 80 11.81 -21.30 38.29
CA ARG A 80 12.81 -22.36 38.05
C ARG A 80 13.80 -21.93 36.96
N PRO A 81 15.03 -22.49 36.92
CA PRO A 81 15.96 -22.23 35.81
C PRO A 81 15.36 -22.67 34.47
N HIS A 82 15.70 -21.97 33.38
CA HIS A 82 15.19 -22.21 32.02
C HIS A 82 15.35 -23.68 31.61
N VAL A 83 14.23 -24.34 31.27
CA VAL A 83 14.22 -25.76 30.85
C VAL A 83 13.99 -25.89 29.34
N HIS A 84 13.24 -24.97 28.71
CA HIS A 84 12.77 -25.13 27.33
C HIS A 84 12.97 -23.92 26.42
N THR A 85 13.47 -22.80 26.94
CA THR A 85 13.62 -21.54 26.21
C THR A 85 15.11 -21.16 26.09
N PRO A 86 15.57 -20.72 24.90
CA PRO A 86 16.88 -20.07 24.79
C PRO A 86 16.88 -18.78 25.64
N PRO A 87 18.04 -18.34 26.16
CA PRO A 87 18.17 -17.09 26.90
C PRO A 87 17.57 -15.92 26.11
N VAL A 88 17.08 -14.88 26.80
CA VAL A 88 16.57 -13.64 26.20
C VAL A 88 17.51 -13.23 25.08
N GLU A 89 17.06 -13.41 23.84
CA GLU A 89 17.86 -13.09 22.68
C GLU A 89 17.84 -11.56 22.60
N VAL A 90 18.91 -10.93 23.09
CA VAL A 90 19.23 -9.53 22.78
C VAL A 90 19.60 -9.51 21.29
N LEU A 91 18.61 -9.76 20.43
CA LEU A 91 18.63 -9.33 19.06
C LEU A 91 18.76 -7.83 19.15
N GLY A 92 20.00 -7.35 19.05
CA GLY A 92 20.31 -5.94 19.08
C GLY A 92 19.28 -5.27 18.20
N ALA A 93 18.42 -4.49 18.85
CA ALA A 93 17.44 -3.68 18.18
C ALA A 93 18.24 -2.85 17.18
N SER A 94 18.26 -3.29 15.93
CA SER A 94 18.30 -2.31 14.88
C SER A 94 17.00 -1.57 15.11
N ALA A 95 17.08 -0.44 15.82
CA ALA A 95 16.13 0.63 15.66
C ALA A 95 15.74 0.64 14.18
N PRO A 96 14.45 0.73 13.82
CA PRO A 96 14.06 0.79 12.42
C PRO A 96 14.97 1.84 11.80
N LYS A 97 15.94 1.38 10.99
CA LYS A 97 16.92 2.27 10.37
C LYS A 97 16.04 3.30 9.69
N PRO A 98 16.28 4.62 9.84
CA PRO A 98 15.46 5.60 9.14
C PRO A 98 15.44 5.18 7.67
N GLU A 99 14.31 4.61 7.24
CA GLU A 99 14.24 3.83 6.00
C GLU A 99 14.65 4.84 4.94
N LYS A 100 15.81 4.71 4.31
CA LYS A 100 16.17 5.70 3.29
C LYS A 100 15.07 5.59 2.25
N ALA A 101 14.30 6.67 2.05
CA ALA A 101 13.14 6.65 1.17
C ALA A 101 13.51 5.89 -0.11
N GLY A 102 12.75 4.83 -0.37
CA GLY A 102 13.07 3.89 -1.43
C GLY A 102 13.42 4.63 -2.71
N SER A 103 14.64 4.41 -3.19
CA SER A 103 15.22 5.17 -4.31
C SER A 103 14.28 5.15 -5.52
N LEU A 104 13.60 4.03 -5.80
CA LEU A 104 12.68 3.90 -6.92
C LEU A 104 11.39 4.70 -6.71
N THR A 105 10.85 4.70 -5.50
CA THR A 105 9.67 5.49 -5.15
C THR A 105 9.93 6.97 -5.39
N LEU A 106 11.10 7.46 -4.96
CA LEU A 106 11.51 8.84 -5.24
C LEU A 106 11.72 9.10 -6.74
N TYR A 107 12.36 8.19 -7.47
CA TYR A 107 12.52 8.33 -8.93
C TYR A 107 11.16 8.37 -9.64
N LEU A 108 10.19 7.57 -9.21
CA LEU A 108 8.85 7.55 -9.78
C LEU A 108 8.08 8.84 -9.47
N ILE A 109 8.20 9.36 -8.25
CA ILE A 109 7.63 10.66 -7.87
C ILE A 109 8.22 11.77 -8.75
N MET A 110 9.55 11.80 -8.88
CA MET A 110 10.24 12.78 -9.72
C MET A 110 9.83 12.65 -11.19
N LEU A 111 9.70 11.43 -11.72
CA LEU A 111 9.23 11.19 -13.08
C LEU A 111 7.82 11.74 -13.30
N CYS A 112 6.86 11.43 -12.42
CA CYS A 112 5.50 11.96 -12.49
C CYS A 112 5.47 13.49 -12.42
N ALA A 113 6.27 14.09 -11.53
CA ALA A 113 6.38 15.54 -11.41
C ALA A 113 7.00 16.19 -12.66
N LEU A 114 8.08 15.61 -13.21
CA LEU A 114 8.71 16.08 -14.44
C LEU A 114 7.76 15.99 -15.62
N LEU A 115 7.04 14.87 -15.77
CA LEU A 115 6.03 14.71 -16.82
C LEU A 115 4.88 15.71 -16.68
N PHE A 116 4.47 16.01 -15.44
CA PHE A 116 3.44 17.02 -15.18
C PHE A 116 3.92 18.44 -15.54
N VAL A 117 5.14 18.81 -15.16
CA VAL A 117 5.73 20.11 -15.48
C VAL A 117 5.95 20.24 -16.99
N TRP A 118 6.57 19.23 -17.60
CA TRP A 118 6.75 19.15 -19.05
C TRP A 118 5.41 19.32 -19.78
N GLY A 119 4.43 18.51 -19.37
CA GLY A 119 3.06 18.59 -19.86
C GLY A 119 2.50 19.99 -19.67
N SER A 120 2.72 20.67 -18.56
CA SER A 120 2.19 22.02 -18.34
C SER A 120 2.85 23.09 -19.24
N LEU A 121 4.14 22.93 -19.57
CA LEU A 121 4.91 23.90 -20.35
C LEU A 121 4.68 23.77 -21.86
N THR A 122 4.45 22.56 -22.37
CA THR A 122 4.29 22.32 -23.82
C THR A 122 2.88 22.61 -24.34
N MET A 123 1.98 23.15 -23.50
CA MET A 123 0.56 23.29 -23.83
C MET A 123 0.23 24.69 -24.32
N PRO A 124 -0.37 24.82 -25.51
CA PRO A 124 -1.15 26.01 -25.80
C PRO A 124 -2.28 26.09 -24.78
N GLN A 125 -2.31 27.18 -24.00
CA GLN A 125 -3.45 27.50 -23.14
C GLN A 125 -4.69 27.55 -24.03
N VAL A 126 -5.58 26.54 -23.92
CA VAL A 126 -6.85 26.55 -24.65
C VAL A 126 -7.61 27.77 -24.16
N THR A 127 -7.68 28.80 -25.00
CA THR A 127 -8.41 30.03 -24.71
C THR A 127 -9.85 29.66 -24.41
N LYS A 128 -10.28 30.00 -23.19
CA LYS A 128 -11.62 29.87 -22.61
C LYS A 128 -12.73 29.89 -23.67
N ARG A 129 -13.11 28.73 -24.21
CA ARG A 129 -14.43 28.54 -24.83
C ARG A 129 -15.41 28.16 -23.71
N PRO A 130 -16.69 28.58 -23.80
CA PRO A 130 -17.65 28.35 -22.73
C PRO A 130 -17.73 26.86 -22.39
N VAL A 131 -17.64 26.61 -21.08
CA VAL A 131 -17.47 25.31 -20.45
C VAL A 131 -18.59 24.36 -20.86
N THR A 132 -18.31 23.48 -21.81
CA THR A 132 -18.80 22.10 -21.78
C THR A 132 -17.72 21.28 -21.07
N ILE A 133 -18.12 20.42 -20.14
CA ILE A 133 -17.32 19.84 -19.04
C ILE A 133 -16.09 18.99 -19.47
N GLU A 134 -15.72 18.94 -20.76
CA GLU A 134 -14.76 17.95 -21.29
C GLU A 134 -13.37 18.47 -21.71
N GLN A 135 -13.04 19.76 -21.58
CA GLN A 135 -11.79 20.30 -22.16
C GLN A 135 -10.58 20.44 -21.22
N ALA A 136 -10.59 19.81 -20.04
CA ALA A 136 -9.49 19.90 -19.06
C ALA A 136 -8.35 18.88 -19.25
N SER A 137 -8.15 18.31 -20.44
CA SER A 137 -7.10 17.31 -20.69
C SER A 137 -5.90 17.86 -21.49
N PRO A 138 -4.69 17.91 -20.92
CA PRO A 138 -3.45 18.29 -21.59
C PRO A 138 -3.17 17.51 -22.93
N ALA A 139 -2.57 18.13 -23.94
CA ALA A 139 -2.02 17.57 -25.20
C ALA A 139 -1.01 16.40 -25.12
N VAL A 140 -0.15 16.27 -24.10
CA VAL A 140 0.57 15.02 -23.81
C VAL A 140 -0.43 13.90 -23.50
N ASN A 141 -1.55 14.25 -22.86
CA ASN A 141 -2.69 13.36 -22.72
C ASN A 141 -3.45 13.23 -24.05
N LYS A 142 -3.33 14.11 -25.05
CA LYS A 142 -3.96 13.87 -26.37
C LYS A 142 -3.23 12.81 -27.19
N GLU A 143 -1.90 12.75 -27.11
CA GLU A 143 -1.13 11.66 -27.72
C GLU A 143 -1.20 10.38 -26.89
N LEU A 144 -1.34 10.44 -25.55
CA LEU A 144 -1.44 9.25 -24.69
C LEU A 144 -2.88 8.78 -24.41
N TYR A 145 -3.88 9.62 -24.67
CA TYR A 145 -5.26 9.19 -24.87
C TYR A 145 -5.33 8.42 -26.18
N TYR A 146 -6.12 7.35 -26.17
CA TYR A 146 -6.64 6.82 -27.43
C TYR A 146 -7.35 7.98 -28.13
N ASP A 147 -6.80 8.43 -29.25
CA ASP A 147 -7.26 9.51 -30.12
C ASP A 147 -8.66 10.04 -29.79
N TRP A 148 -8.69 11.21 -29.14
CA TRP A 148 -9.91 12.03 -29.04
C TRP A 148 -10.34 12.44 -30.47
N PRO A 149 -11.64 12.41 -30.81
CA PRO A 149 -12.08 12.22 -32.20
C PRO A 149 -11.76 13.43 -33.07
N TYR A 150 -10.70 13.32 -33.87
CA TYR A 150 -10.44 14.22 -35.00
C TYR A 150 -10.23 13.46 -36.32
N THR A 151 -10.39 12.15 -36.34
CA THR A 151 -10.42 11.41 -37.61
C THR A 151 -11.84 11.42 -38.16
N THR A 152 -12.02 11.93 -39.37
CA THR A 152 -13.22 11.76 -40.16
C THR A 152 -12.99 10.60 -41.15
N PRO A 153 -13.89 9.59 -41.21
CA PRO A 153 -15.07 9.41 -40.37
C PRO A 153 -14.67 9.06 -38.93
N PRO A 154 -15.44 9.50 -37.90
CA PRO A 154 -15.14 9.19 -36.51
C PRO A 154 -15.17 7.68 -36.32
N THR A 155 -14.00 7.09 -36.07
CA THR A 155 -13.94 5.72 -35.58
C THR A 155 -14.75 5.65 -34.29
N PRO A 156 -15.69 4.69 -34.15
CA PRO A 156 -16.47 4.54 -32.93
C PRO A 156 -15.51 4.36 -31.74
N VAL A 157 -15.50 5.32 -30.82
CA VAL A 157 -14.63 5.29 -29.64
C VAL A 157 -15.37 4.55 -28.54
N TRP A 158 -14.70 3.57 -27.92
CA TRP A 158 -15.23 2.89 -26.75
C TRP A 158 -15.51 3.88 -25.62
N GLN A 159 -16.79 4.00 -25.24
CA GLN A 159 -17.27 4.91 -24.17
C GLN A 159 -17.37 4.24 -22.80
N GLY A 160 -16.97 2.97 -22.69
CA GLY A 160 -17.16 2.17 -21.48
C GLY A 160 -18.38 1.26 -21.55
N ILE A 161 -18.45 0.35 -20.57
CA ILE A 161 -19.53 -0.63 -20.46
C ILE A 161 -20.82 -0.01 -19.93
N TYR A 162 -20.74 1.09 -19.19
CA TYR A 162 -21.90 1.68 -18.51
C TYR A 162 -23.05 2.08 -19.47
N PRO A 163 -22.82 2.81 -20.59
CA PRO A 163 -23.88 3.11 -21.55
C PRO A 163 -24.53 1.86 -22.14
N LYS A 164 -23.75 0.78 -22.34
CA LYS A 164 -24.24 -0.49 -22.90
C LYS A 164 -25.15 -1.22 -21.91
N VAL A 165 -24.78 -1.23 -20.64
CA VAL A 165 -25.61 -1.79 -19.56
C VAL A 165 -26.91 -1.01 -19.42
N VAL A 166 -26.86 0.33 -19.45
CA VAL A 166 -28.06 1.16 -19.38
C VAL A 166 -28.99 0.90 -20.56
N ALA A 167 -28.46 0.85 -21.80
CA ALA A 167 -29.23 0.53 -22.99
C ALA A 167 -29.89 -0.86 -22.90
N TYR A 168 -29.17 -1.86 -22.39
CA TYR A 168 -29.72 -3.19 -22.15
C TYR A 168 -30.88 -3.17 -21.16
N LEU A 169 -30.72 -2.47 -20.03
CA LEU A 169 -31.76 -2.34 -19.01
C LEU A 169 -32.99 -1.55 -19.51
N GLN A 170 -32.80 -0.65 -20.49
CA GLN A 170 -33.88 0.09 -21.14
C GLN A 170 -34.56 -0.69 -22.28
N GLY A 171 -34.12 -1.92 -22.57
CA GLY A 171 -34.66 -2.75 -23.66
C GLY A 171 -34.17 -2.35 -25.05
N ASN A 172 -33.15 -1.49 -25.16
CA ASN A 172 -32.60 -1.04 -26.42
C ASN A 172 -31.45 -1.96 -26.88
N ALA A 173 -31.79 -3.12 -27.45
CA ALA A 173 -30.83 -4.17 -27.81
C ALA A 173 -29.76 -3.71 -28.82
N ASP A 174 -30.12 -2.80 -29.73
CA ASP A 174 -29.19 -2.26 -30.72
C ASP A 174 -28.07 -1.43 -30.09
N GLU A 175 -28.40 -0.57 -29.13
CA GLU A 175 -27.42 0.26 -28.41
C GLU A 175 -26.62 -0.55 -27.37
N ALA A 176 -27.23 -1.58 -26.78
CA ALA A 176 -26.59 -2.49 -25.84
C ALA A 176 -25.49 -3.35 -26.48
N THR A 177 -25.55 -3.55 -27.80
CA THR A 177 -24.56 -4.35 -28.53
C THR A 177 -23.22 -3.62 -28.57
N ILE A 178 -22.14 -4.32 -28.19
CA ILE A 178 -20.77 -3.83 -28.32
C ILE A 178 -20.37 -3.95 -29.80
N ARG A 179 -20.26 -2.81 -30.50
CA ARG A 179 -19.87 -2.73 -31.92
C ARG A 179 -18.55 -1.98 -32.10
N GLU A 180 -18.17 -1.19 -31.11
CA GLU A 180 -16.99 -0.36 -31.12
C GLU A 180 -15.73 -1.22 -30.94
N PRO A 181 -14.68 -0.99 -31.74
CA PRO A 181 -13.43 -1.73 -31.59
C PRO A 181 -12.73 -1.35 -30.28
N LEU A 182 -12.38 -2.37 -29.49
CA LEU A 182 -11.60 -2.19 -28.26
C LEU A 182 -10.11 -2.12 -28.58
N PHE A 183 -9.38 -1.33 -27.79
CA PHE A 183 -7.91 -1.28 -27.77
C PHE A 183 -7.27 -0.98 -29.13
N VAL A 184 -7.91 -0.15 -29.97
CA VAL A 184 -7.46 0.16 -31.36
C VAL A 184 -5.97 0.49 -31.42
N LYS A 185 -5.51 1.46 -30.62
CA LYS A 185 -4.10 1.89 -30.60
C LYS A 185 -3.11 0.86 -30.10
N ILE A 186 -3.50 0.04 -29.12
CA ILE A 186 -2.64 -1.06 -28.68
C ILE A 186 -2.50 -2.09 -29.79
N ARG A 187 -3.58 -2.37 -30.53
CA ARG A 187 -3.56 -3.28 -31.69
C ARG A 187 -2.71 -2.73 -32.84
N GLU A 188 -2.56 -1.41 -32.93
CA GLU A 188 -1.65 -0.72 -33.86
C GLU A 188 -0.18 -0.73 -33.40
N GLY A 189 0.12 -1.27 -32.21
CA GLY A 189 1.48 -1.43 -31.70
C GLY A 189 1.87 -0.49 -30.55
N GLU A 190 0.97 0.41 -30.14
CA GLU A 190 1.22 1.39 -29.08
C GLU A 190 1.05 0.79 -27.67
N VAL A 191 1.75 -0.31 -27.40
CA VAL A 191 1.62 -1.14 -26.19
C VAL A 191 1.94 -0.40 -24.90
N TRP A 192 2.74 0.67 -24.96
CA TRP A 192 3.06 1.52 -23.80
C TRP A 192 1.82 2.13 -23.16
N ARG A 193 0.73 2.35 -23.94
CA ARG A 193 -0.55 2.88 -23.46
C ARG A 193 -1.23 2.02 -22.40
N LEU A 194 -0.82 0.76 -22.23
CA LEU A 194 -1.28 -0.07 -21.13
C LEU A 194 -0.86 0.50 -19.77
N PHE A 195 0.29 1.16 -19.70
CA PHE A 195 0.88 1.58 -18.43
C PHE A 195 1.08 3.10 -18.33
N THR A 196 1.52 3.76 -19.39
CA THR A 196 1.90 5.18 -19.36
C THR A 196 0.81 6.15 -18.86
N PRO A 197 -0.50 5.91 -19.02
CA PRO A 197 -1.53 6.76 -18.39
C PRO A 197 -1.38 6.87 -16.86
N ALA A 198 -0.82 5.85 -16.21
CA ALA A 198 -0.59 5.86 -14.76
C ALA A 198 0.44 6.92 -14.34
N LEU A 199 1.32 7.38 -15.24
CA LEU A 199 2.35 8.38 -14.93
C LEU A 199 1.87 9.83 -15.10
N LEU A 200 0.73 10.03 -15.76
CA LEU A 200 0.18 11.35 -16.10
C LEU A 200 -0.79 11.84 -15.02
N HIS A 201 -0.86 13.16 -14.82
CA HIS A 201 -1.73 13.77 -13.80
C HIS A 201 -2.50 14.97 -14.38
N ALA A 202 -3.77 15.12 -14.03
CA ALA A 202 -4.68 16.10 -14.64
C ALA A 202 -4.48 17.52 -14.09
N ASN A 203 -4.16 17.62 -12.80
CA ASN A 203 -4.00 18.89 -12.11
C ASN A 203 -3.05 18.74 -10.92
N ILE A 204 -2.64 19.87 -10.35
CA ILE A 204 -1.65 19.92 -9.28
C ILE A 204 -2.10 19.20 -8.01
N PHE A 205 -3.38 19.27 -7.64
CA PHE A 205 -3.90 18.58 -6.46
C PHE A 205 -3.92 17.06 -6.65
N HIS A 206 -4.35 16.60 -7.84
CA HIS A 206 -4.32 15.18 -8.19
C HIS A 206 -2.90 14.63 -8.16
N LEU A 207 -1.91 15.38 -8.69
CA LEU A 207 -0.50 15.03 -8.56
C LEU A 207 -0.07 14.99 -7.09
N PHE A 208 -0.32 16.06 -6.34
CA PHE A 208 0.11 16.20 -4.95
C PHE A 208 -0.36 15.03 -4.07
N PHE A 209 -1.66 14.72 -4.08
CA PHE A 209 -2.20 13.64 -3.26
C PHE A 209 -1.70 12.26 -3.71
N ASN A 210 -1.56 12.02 -5.01
CA ASN A 210 -0.99 10.76 -5.50
C ASN A 210 0.48 10.61 -5.07
N MET A 211 1.29 11.67 -5.14
CA MET A 211 2.69 11.61 -4.74
C MET A 211 2.85 11.48 -3.22
N LEU A 212 1.97 12.11 -2.44
CA LEU A 212 1.91 11.95 -0.99
C LEU A 212 1.67 10.48 -0.61
N TRP A 213 0.63 9.87 -1.18
CA TRP A 213 0.32 8.45 -0.92
C TRP A 213 1.36 7.50 -1.49
N LEU A 214 1.92 7.81 -2.66
CA LEU A 214 3.02 7.03 -3.22
C LEU A 214 4.25 7.07 -2.32
N LEU A 215 4.55 8.20 -1.70
CA LEU A 215 5.66 8.31 -0.77
C LEU A 215 5.45 7.45 0.48
N VAL A 216 4.24 7.48 1.05
CA VAL A 216 3.89 6.71 2.27
C VAL A 216 3.85 5.21 1.96
N LEU A 217 3.04 4.79 0.99
CA LEU A 217 2.82 3.38 0.68
C LEU A 217 3.98 2.77 -0.09
N GLY A 218 4.54 3.51 -1.06
CA GLY A 218 5.60 3.03 -1.93
C GLY A 218 6.90 2.75 -1.19
N ARG A 219 7.26 3.60 -0.21
CA ARG A 219 8.48 3.42 0.59
C ARG A 219 8.45 2.11 1.37
N GLN A 220 7.41 1.88 2.16
CA GLN A 220 7.31 0.65 2.95
C GLN A 220 7.23 -0.61 2.08
N MET A 221 6.60 -0.51 0.90
CA MET A 221 6.54 -1.61 -0.06
C MET A 221 7.88 -1.87 -0.73
N GLU A 222 8.61 -0.83 -1.15
CA GLU A 222 9.95 -0.98 -1.75
C GLU A 222 10.94 -1.63 -0.77
N ASP A 223 10.91 -1.21 0.49
CA ASP A 223 11.81 -1.73 1.52
C ASP A 223 11.54 -3.20 1.86
N ARG A 224 10.26 -3.61 1.88
CA ARG A 224 9.86 -5.00 2.24
C ARG A 224 9.83 -5.96 1.06
N LEU A 225 9.40 -5.52 -0.11
CA LEU A 225 9.34 -6.36 -1.31
C LEU A 225 10.70 -6.47 -2.01
N GLY A 226 11.55 -5.46 -1.84
CA GLY A 226 12.73 -5.26 -2.67
C GLY A 226 12.35 -4.72 -4.06
N LYS A 227 13.34 -4.09 -4.70
CA LYS A 227 13.21 -3.33 -5.94
C LYS A 227 12.51 -4.07 -7.08
N GLY A 228 12.90 -5.33 -7.35
CA GLY A 228 12.37 -6.10 -8.48
C GLY A 228 10.87 -6.42 -8.34
N ARG A 229 10.46 -6.93 -7.17
CA ARG A 229 9.05 -7.25 -6.89
C ARG A 229 8.20 -5.98 -6.81
N TYR A 230 8.75 -4.89 -6.29
CA TYR A 230 8.08 -3.60 -6.25
C TYR A 230 7.79 -3.04 -7.66
N ILE A 231 8.77 -3.06 -8.57
CA ILE A 231 8.56 -2.66 -9.97
C ILE A 231 7.51 -3.55 -10.64
N LEU A 232 7.63 -4.86 -10.48
CA LEU A 232 6.66 -5.80 -11.06
C LEU A 232 5.24 -5.54 -10.53
N PHE A 233 5.10 -5.26 -9.23
CA PHE A 233 3.84 -4.91 -8.62
C PHE A 233 3.23 -3.65 -9.25
N ILE A 234 4.01 -2.58 -9.39
CA ILE A 234 3.57 -1.33 -10.02
C ILE A 234 3.12 -1.58 -11.45
N LEU A 235 3.91 -2.30 -12.25
CA LEU A 235 3.60 -2.59 -13.65
C LEU A 235 2.32 -3.40 -13.79
N LEU A 236 2.20 -4.52 -13.07
CA LEU A 236 1.02 -5.39 -13.16
C LEU A 236 -0.24 -4.68 -12.67
N THR A 237 -0.15 -3.99 -11.54
CA THR A 237 -1.30 -3.26 -10.97
C THR A 237 -1.70 -2.10 -11.87
N GLY A 238 -0.74 -1.36 -12.43
CA GLY A 238 -1.01 -0.24 -13.33
C GLY A 238 -1.65 -0.69 -14.64
N ILE A 239 -1.13 -1.75 -15.25
CA ILE A 239 -1.74 -2.34 -16.46
C ILE A 239 -3.15 -2.83 -16.16
N PHE A 240 -3.33 -3.54 -15.05
CA PHE A 240 -4.64 -4.06 -14.65
C PHE A 240 -5.64 -2.93 -14.37
N SER A 241 -5.27 -1.94 -13.57
CA SER A 241 -6.17 -0.82 -13.23
C SER A 241 -6.53 0.01 -14.46
N ASN A 242 -5.55 0.31 -15.33
CA ASN A 242 -5.80 1.05 -16.55
C ASN A 242 -6.73 0.29 -17.51
N THR A 243 -6.53 -1.02 -17.63
CA THR A 243 -7.39 -1.88 -18.47
C THR A 243 -8.81 -1.91 -17.93
N CYS A 244 -8.99 -2.09 -16.62
CA CYS A 244 -10.30 -2.05 -15.98
C CYS A 244 -10.99 -0.69 -16.14
N GLN A 245 -10.25 0.41 -15.93
CA GLN A 245 -10.78 1.76 -16.11
C GLN A 245 -11.21 2.00 -17.57
N TYR A 246 -10.39 1.58 -18.54
CA TYR A 246 -10.72 1.67 -19.96
C TYR A 246 -12.01 0.92 -20.29
N LEU A 247 -12.14 -0.32 -19.83
CA LEU A 247 -13.35 -1.11 -20.04
C LEU A 247 -14.57 -0.46 -19.38
N MET A 248 -14.40 0.18 -18.22
CA MET A 248 -15.52 0.76 -17.48
C MET A 248 -16.01 2.09 -18.06
N SER A 249 -15.10 3.00 -18.40
CA SER A 249 -15.42 4.41 -18.71
C SER A 249 -14.75 4.96 -19.97
N GLY A 250 -14.18 4.11 -20.82
CA GLY A 250 -13.45 4.53 -22.01
C GLY A 250 -12.07 5.10 -21.70
N SER A 251 -11.45 5.77 -22.67
CA SER A 251 -10.04 6.19 -22.63
C SER A 251 -9.75 7.45 -21.81
N ASN A 252 -10.78 8.12 -21.26
CA ASN A 252 -10.64 9.40 -20.59
C ASN A 252 -10.24 9.26 -19.11
N PHE A 253 -9.02 8.77 -18.86
CA PHE A 253 -8.48 8.61 -17.52
C PHE A 253 -6.95 8.73 -17.50
N LEU A 254 -6.42 8.99 -16.32
CA LEU A 254 -4.98 9.09 -16.05
C LEU A 254 -4.73 9.05 -14.53
N GLY A 255 -3.49 8.81 -14.14
CA GLY A 255 -3.03 8.90 -12.75
C GLY A 255 -2.66 7.55 -12.16
N ILE A 256 -1.76 7.59 -11.19
CA ILE A 256 -1.24 6.40 -10.52
C ILE A 256 -2.19 5.86 -9.44
N SER A 257 -3.35 6.49 -9.24
CA SER A 257 -4.32 6.16 -8.19
C SER A 257 -4.78 4.70 -8.23
N GLY A 258 -4.89 4.08 -9.40
CA GLY A 258 -5.18 2.65 -9.53
C GLY A 258 -4.09 1.76 -8.92
N VAL A 259 -2.81 2.14 -9.09
CA VAL A 259 -1.68 1.48 -8.43
C VAL A 259 -1.75 1.70 -6.92
N LEU A 260 -2.04 2.92 -6.47
CA LEU A 260 -2.16 3.23 -5.04
C LEU A 260 -3.29 2.43 -4.36
N ALA A 261 -4.42 2.26 -5.03
CA ALA A 261 -5.51 1.40 -4.53
C ALA A 261 -5.06 -0.06 -4.40
N GLY A 262 -4.29 -0.56 -5.38
CA GLY A 262 -3.67 -1.88 -5.28
C GLY A 262 -2.64 -1.99 -4.15
N MET A 263 -1.81 -0.97 -3.95
CA MET A 263 -0.85 -0.90 -2.83
C MET A 263 -1.58 -0.98 -1.49
N LEU A 264 -2.63 -0.16 -1.33
CA LEU A 264 -3.46 -0.14 -0.12
C LEU A 264 -4.09 -1.52 0.15
N ALA A 265 -4.68 -2.13 -0.88
CA ALA A 265 -5.28 -3.47 -0.79
C ALA A 265 -4.22 -4.53 -0.42
N TYR A 266 -3.05 -4.47 -1.04
CA TYR A 266 -1.94 -5.38 -0.77
C TYR A 266 -1.50 -5.26 0.70
N ILE A 267 -1.23 -4.04 1.17
CA ILE A 267 -0.82 -3.76 2.55
C ILE A 267 -1.88 -4.28 3.54
N TRP A 268 -3.15 -3.98 3.29
CA TRP A 268 -4.25 -4.42 4.15
C TRP A 268 -4.36 -5.96 4.23
N VAL A 269 -4.18 -6.67 3.11
CA VAL A 269 -4.15 -8.14 3.11
C VAL A 269 -2.94 -8.64 3.90
N ARG A 270 -1.77 -8.03 3.73
CA ARG A 270 -0.53 -8.44 4.38
C ARG A 270 -0.55 -8.22 5.89
N GLN A 271 -1.11 -7.11 6.37
CA GLN A 271 -1.33 -6.90 7.81
C GLN A 271 -2.13 -8.03 8.46
N ARG A 272 -3.09 -8.62 7.75
CA ARG A 272 -3.95 -9.70 8.27
C ARG A 272 -3.34 -11.09 8.14
N LYS A 273 -2.61 -11.33 7.05
CA LYS A 273 -2.07 -12.66 6.73
C LYS A 273 -0.62 -12.86 7.16
N ALA A 274 0.14 -11.78 7.28
CA ALA A 274 1.55 -11.77 7.63
C ALA A 274 1.91 -10.53 8.48
N PRO A 275 1.30 -10.37 9.68
CA PRO A 275 1.51 -9.19 10.53
C PRO A 275 2.97 -8.99 10.94
N TRP A 276 3.78 -10.06 10.99
CA TRP A 276 5.21 -10.01 11.30
C TRP A 276 6.05 -9.23 10.29
N GLU A 277 5.51 -8.88 9.13
CA GLU A 277 6.18 -8.03 8.14
C GLU A 277 6.08 -6.53 8.45
N GLY A 278 5.23 -6.15 9.41
CA GLY A 278 5.18 -4.80 9.96
C GLY A 278 4.78 -3.72 8.95
N TYR A 279 3.85 -4.02 8.03
CA TYR A 279 3.25 -2.98 7.18
C TYR A 279 2.34 -2.06 8.00
N LEU A 280 2.34 -0.76 7.70
CA LEU A 280 1.53 0.25 8.38
C LEU A 280 0.53 0.88 7.40
N LEU A 281 -0.67 1.20 7.90
CA LEU A 281 -1.73 1.92 7.19
C LEU A 281 -1.92 3.29 7.83
#